data_AF-A0A931TJ08-F1
#
_entry.id   AF-A0A931TJ08-F1
#
_cell.length_a   1.000
_cell.length_b   1.000
_cell.length_c   1.000
_cell.angle_alpha   90.00
_cell.angle_beta   90.00
_cell.angle_gamma   90.00
#
_symmetry.space_group_name_H-M   'P 1'
#
loop_
_entity.id
_entity.type
_entity.pdbx_description
1 polymer ?
#
loop_
_entity_poly.entity_id
_entity_poly.type
_entity_poly.pdbx_seq_one_letter_code
_entity_poly.pdbx_strand_id
1 'polypeptide(L)'
;MARISTIDDVPAGTPMAVSLRSTRELVTGNWRTFRPVWTTRPSPCNLDCPAGTDVRAYLRHVADGQFEEAWRTILEHNPLPGICGRVCYHPCERHCNRQGLDSAVAVHAIERAIGDEARRLRLQVERPAPSNHARRVAIIGAGPAGISCAYHLALRGHLPTMFDAMPEAGGMLRYGIPPYRLPREVLDAELETLWRLGVAFQGSARFGESLRWEDLNPYAAVFVAVGANRSREARVPGDNLAGVRSGLEFLRAANAGTETALSGAAVVIGGGNTAMDAARTALRLGAAPVTVAYRRSREHMPAHPDEIAQAEAEGIEFIFEVAPSGFVNGRGRLSGVELRRMRLGSPDASGRPRPEPVPGSEFRLDAAHAFTAIGEDVEVDPFAQVIDTHGGRLYADAWGRTTRPAVFAGGDAATGAGMVVNAIGSGRVAADAIDAWLAGRDPVELGHAERVGPSEVNLFYFRPSARATQAHLPREQAVRVMDEVVQGLDALAATREALRCLTCGTCTECDNCLVFCPDAAVRHDARSGTYSADTLHCKGCGICVAECPRGAIVLAPEEQR
;
A
#
# COMPACT_ATOMS: atom_id res chain seq x y z
N MET A 1 57.59 -40.12 -14.75
CA MET A 1 57.18 -38.72 -14.92
C MET A 1 57.28 -38.04 -13.58
N ALA A 2 58.06 -36.96 -13.46
CA ALA A 2 58.09 -36.18 -12.23
C ALA A 2 56.68 -35.65 -11.94
N ARG A 3 56.19 -35.82 -10.71
CA ARG A 3 54.94 -35.18 -10.28
C ARG A 3 55.23 -33.69 -10.14
N ILE A 4 54.65 -32.89 -11.03
CA ILE A 4 54.57 -31.44 -10.85
C ILE A 4 53.48 -31.22 -9.80
N SER A 5 53.84 -30.74 -8.62
CA SER A 5 52.92 -30.54 -7.51
C SER A 5 52.45 -29.08 -7.41
N THR A 6 53.29 -28.14 -7.84
CA THR A 6 53.04 -26.71 -7.83
C THR A 6 53.58 -26.06 -9.10
N ILE A 7 53.24 -24.78 -9.32
CA ILE A 7 53.75 -24.02 -10.48
C ILE A 7 55.26 -23.82 -10.43
N ASP A 8 55.84 -23.84 -9.23
CA ASP A 8 57.28 -23.71 -9.00
C ASP A 8 58.07 -24.98 -9.39
N ASP A 9 57.38 -26.12 -9.52
CA ASP A 9 57.97 -27.38 -9.97
C ASP A 9 58.04 -27.49 -11.50
N VAL A 10 57.50 -26.50 -12.23
CA VAL A 10 57.50 -26.47 -13.70
C VAL A 10 58.89 -26.09 -14.20
N PRO A 11 59.61 -26.96 -14.92
CA PRO A 11 60.96 -26.65 -15.39
C PRO A 11 61.00 -25.39 -16.26
N ALA A 12 62.00 -24.54 -16.04
CA ALA A 12 62.25 -23.38 -16.89
C ALA A 12 62.40 -23.81 -18.36
N GLY A 13 61.69 -23.14 -19.27
CA GLY A 13 61.66 -23.50 -20.69
C GLY A 13 60.64 -24.57 -21.06
N THR A 14 59.77 -25.01 -20.13
CA THR A 14 58.61 -25.84 -20.46
C THR A 14 57.73 -25.09 -21.46
N PRO A 15 57.49 -25.60 -22.68
CA PRO A 15 56.70 -24.89 -23.68
C PRO A 15 55.28 -24.71 -23.16
N MET A 16 54.84 -23.46 -23.07
CA MET A 16 53.44 -23.17 -22.76
C MET A 16 52.57 -23.57 -23.95
N ALA A 17 51.47 -24.27 -23.68
CA ALA A 17 50.44 -24.48 -24.68
C ALA A 17 49.80 -23.12 -25.00
N VAL A 18 50.22 -22.52 -26.12
CA VAL A 18 49.64 -21.29 -26.64
C VAL A 18 48.68 -21.65 -27.76
N SER A 19 47.42 -21.25 -27.63
CA SER A 19 46.45 -21.41 -28.72
C SER A 19 46.81 -20.45 -29.85
N LEU A 20 47.13 -21.00 -31.03
CA LEU A 20 47.47 -20.21 -32.24
C LEU A 20 46.25 -19.87 -33.10
N ARG A 21 45.06 -20.34 -32.70
CA ARG A 21 43.80 -20.19 -33.45
C ARG A 21 42.76 -19.40 -32.64
N SER A 22 41.75 -18.89 -33.34
CA SER A 22 40.66 -18.17 -32.70
C SER A 22 39.84 -19.08 -31.79
N THR A 23 39.41 -18.55 -30.64
CA THR A 23 38.42 -19.21 -29.78
C THR A 23 37.10 -19.50 -30.49
N ARG A 24 36.81 -18.81 -31.62
CA ARG A 24 35.66 -19.10 -32.50
C ARG A 24 35.68 -20.51 -33.11
N GLU A 25 36.83 -21.16 -33.18
CA GLU A 25 36.93 -22.54 -33.68
C GLU A 25 36.59 -23.57 -32.59
N LEU A 26 36.50 -23.15 -31.32
CA LEU A 26 36.25 -24.02 -30.17
C LEU A 26 34.77 -23.95 -29.78
N VAL A 27 33.95 -24.81 -30.38
CA VAL A 27 32.49 -24.92 -30.12
C VAL A 27 32.24 -25.58 -28.77
N THR A 28 32.41 -24.81 -27.70
CA THR A 28 32.31 -25.30 -26.31
C THR A 28 30.88 -25.39 -25.79
N GLY A 29 29.90 -24.95 -26.58
CA GLY A 29 28.49 -24.98 -26.24
C GLY A 29 27.95 -26.37 -25.93
N ASN A 30 28.50 -27.42 -26.55
CA ASN A 30 28.07 -28.81 -26.36
C ASN A 30 28.38 -29.37 -24.95
N TRP A 31 29.11 -28.64 -24.11
CA TRP A 31 29.47 -29.07 -22.77
C TRP A 31 28.47 -28.65 -21.69
N ARG A 32 27.45 -27.86 -22.05
CA ARG A 32 26.54 -27.25 -21.07
C ARG A 32 25.40 -28.19 -20.66
N THR A 33 25.04 -28.15 -19.39
CA THR A 33 23.79 -28.71 -18.84
C THR A 33 22.75 -27.62 -18.55
N PHE A 34 23.22 -26.39 -18.40
CA PHE A 34 22.41 -25.20 -18.12
C PHE A 34 22.82 -24.07 -19.06
N ARG A 35 21.92 -23.11 -19.29
CA ARG A 35 22.21 -21.88 -20.05
C ARG A 35 21.74 -20.65 -19.27
N PRO A 36 22.47 -19.53 -19.36
CA PRO A 36 21.98 -18.27 -18.84
C PRO A 36 20.83 -17.75 -19.72
N VAL A 37 19.77 -17.31 -19.06
CA VAL A 37 18.60 -16.67 -19.68
C VAL A 37 18.43 -15.31 -19.02
N TRP A 38 18.52 -14.24 -19.81
CA TRP A 38 18.18 -12.90 -19.38
C TRP A 38 16.67 -12.80 -19.32
N THR A 39 16.15 -12.45 -18.15
CA THR A 39 14.71 -12.40 -17.91
C THR A 39 14.38 -11.26 -16.97
N THR A 40 13.20 -10.67 -17.18
CA THR A 40 12.66 -9.70 -16.24
C THR A 40 11.80 -10.41 -15.24
N ARG A 41 12.13 -10.25 -13.96
CA ARG A 41 11.36 -10.76 -12.83
C ARG A 41 10.80 -9.61 -12.00
N PRO A 42 9.63 -9.77 -11.39
CA PRO A 42 9.08 -8.75 -10.53
C PRO A 42 9.96 -8.56 -9.30
N SER A 43 10.17 -7.29 -8.94
CA SER A 43 10.83 -6.90 -7.69
C SER A 43 9.92 -7.19 -6.50
N PRO A 44 10.47 -7.41 -5.30
CA PRO A 44 9.68 -7.61 -4.10
C PRO A 44 8.71 -6.45 -3.83
N CYS A 45 9.15 -5.21 -4.03
CA CYS A 45 8.33 -4.02 -3.79
C CYS A 45 7.13 -3.91 -4.74
N ASN A 46 7.25 -4.37 -5.99
CA ASN A 46 6.13 -4.37 -6.95
C ASN A 46 5.07 -5.40 -6.56
N LEU A 47 5.48 -6.61 -6.14
CA LEU A 47 4.54 -7.65 -5.72
C LEU A 47 3.86 -7.34 -4.39
N ASP A 48 4.58 -6.69 -3.47
CA ASP A 48 4.04 -6.36 -2.15
C ASP A 48 3.12 -5.13 -2.19
N CYS A 49 3.06 -4.37 -3.30
CA CYS A 49 2.16 -3.23 -3.47
C CYS A 49 0.74 -3.70 -3.82
N PRO A 50 -0.27 -3.52 -2.95
CA PRO A 50 -1.63 -4.00 -3.23
C PRO A 50 -2.32 -3.31 -4.40
N ALA A 51 -1.88 -2.09 -4.76
CA ALA A 51 -2.38 -1.39 -5.95
C ALA A 51 -1.80 -1.94 -7.26
N GLY A 52 -0.69 -2.69 -7.19
CA GLY A 52 0.05 -3.19 -8.35
C GLY A 52 1.02 -2.18 -8.95
N THR A 53 1.34 -1.08 -8.25
CA THR A 53 2.24 -0.03 -8.75
C THR A 53 3.65 -0.56 -9.04
N ASP A 54 4.24 -0.18 -10.18
CA ASP A 54 5.65 -0.48 -10.49
C ASP A 54 6.58 0.47 -9.72
N VAL A 55 6.85 0.10 -8.46
CA VAL A 55 7.77 0.81 -7.56
C VAL A 55 9.15 0.96 -8.15
N ARG A 56 9.67 -0.11 -8.75
CA ARG A 56 11.00 -0.08 -9.37
C ARG A 56 11.07 0.96 -10.50
N ALA A 57 10.06 1.02 -11.37
CA ALA A 57 10.05 1.91 -12.52
C ALA A 57 10.02 3.39 -12.11
N TYR A 58 9.10 3.80 -11.23
CA TYR A 58 9.07 5.21 -10.82
C TYR A 58 10.31 5.60 -10.00
N LEU A 59 10.89 4.68 -9.20
CA LEU A 59 12.16 4.96 -8.51
C LEU A 59 13.29 5.20 -9.51
N ARG A 60 13.29 4.50 -10.64
CA ARG A 60 14.27 4.74 -11.70
C ARG A 60 14.10 6.14 -12.30
N HIS A 61 12.87 6.54 -12.61
CA HIS A 61 12.57 7.89 -13.09
C HIS A 61 13.03 8.97 -12.10
N VAL A 62 12.76 8.81 -10.80
CA VAL A 62 13.24 9.76 -9.77
C VAL A 62 14.77 9.78 -9.70
N ALA A 63 15.45 8.63 -9.81
CA ALA A 63 16.91 8.58 -9.83
C ALA A 63 17.51 9.36 -11.02
N ASP A 64 16.80 9.40 -12.15
CA ASP A 64 17.16 10.15 -13.35
C ASP A 64 16.61 11.61 -13.33
N GLY A 65 15.99 12.04 -12.23
CA GLY A 65 15.43 13.39 -12.05
C GLY A 65 14.09 13.63 -12.77
N GLN A 66 13.45 12.59 -13.27
CA GLN A 66 12.23 12.62 -14.08
C GLN A 66 10.98 12.48 -13.21
N PHE A 67 10.64 13.49 -12.40
CA PHE A 67 9.50 13.43 -11.47
C PHE A 67 8.14 13.32 -12.17
N GLU A 68 7.97 13.96 -13.33
CA GLU A 68 6.74 13.84 -14.13
C GLU A 68 6.53 12.40 -14.63
N GLU A 69 7.56 11.77 -15.19
CA GLU A 69 7.47 10.38 -15.64
C GLU A 69 7.21 9.44 -14.45
N ALA A 70 7.89 9.66 -13.32
CA ALA A 70 7.65 8.90 -12.09
C ALA A 70 6.19 9.01 -11.63
N TRP A 71 5.61 10.21 -11.67
CA TRP A 71 4.21 10.45 -11.34
C TRP A 71 3.27 9.72 -12.31
N ARG A 72 3.52 9.81 -13.62
CA ARG A 72 2.75 9.10 -14.67
C ARG A 72 2.78 7.58 -14.47
N THR A 73 3.95 7.02 -14.16
CA THR A 73 4.10 5.58 -13.86
C THR A 73 3.24 5.16 -12.67
N ILE A 74 3.16 5.97 -11.60
CA ILE A 74 2.31 5.64 -10.45
C ILE A 74 0.83 5.65 -10.85
N LEU A 75 0.43 6.67 -11.62
CA LEU A 75 -0.95 6.87 -12.07
C LEU A 75 -1.52 5.74 -12.94
N GLU A 76 -0.67 4.90 -13.54
CA GLU A 76 -1.11 3.69 -14.25
C GLU A 76 -1.89 2.72 -13.34
N HIS A 77 -1.60 2.74 -12.04
CA HIS A 77 -2.17 1.81 -11.05
C HIS A 77 -2.84 2.52 -9.88
N ASN A 78 -2.21 3.58 -9.37
CA ASN A 78 -2.65 4.33 -8.20
C ASN A 78 -2.96 5.79 -8.58
N PRO A 79 -4.24 6.21 -8.58
CA PRO A 79 -4.62 7.58 -8.91
C PRO A 79 -4.38 8.59 -7.78
N LEU A 80 -3.87 8.14 -6.63
CA LEU A 80 -3.74 8.95 -5.41
C LEU A 80 -2.30 8.93 -4.85
N PRO A 81 -1.25 9.22 -5.66
CA PRO A 81 0.15 9.14 -5.22
C PRO A 81 0.46 10.07 -4.04
N GLY A 82 -0.02 11.31 -4.06
CA GLY A 82 0.21 12.30 -3.01
C GLY A 82 -0.46 11.93 -1.69
N ILE A 83 -1.61 11.26 -1.73
CA ILE A 83 -2.28 10.70 -0.55
C ILE A 83 -1.57 9.43 -0.07
N CYS A 84 -1.26 8.48 -0.95
CA CYS A 84 -0.56 7.24 -0.59
C CYS A 84 0.83 7.50 0.01
N GLY A 85 1.55 8.49 -0.52
CA GLY A 85 2.78 9.03 0.05
C GLY A 85 2.64 9.68 1.44
N ARG A 86 1.44 9.70 2.04
CA ARG A 86 1.20 10.21 3.40
C ARG A 86 0.61 9.17 4.34
N VAL A 87 -0.34 8.38 3.85
CA VAL A 87 -1.19 7.54 4.69
C VAL A 87 -1.02 6.04 4.48
N CYS A 88 -0.31 5.62 3.44
CA CYS A 88 0.02 4.22 3.23
C CYS A 88 1.04 3.77 4.29
N TYR A 89 1.04 2.48 4.62
CA TYR A 89 2.02 1.86 5.53
C TYR A 89 3.13 1.11 4.79
N HIS A 90 3.25 1.34 3.48
CA HIS A 90 4.39 0.92 2.63
C HIS A 90 4.79 -0.55 2.76
N PRO A 91 3.86 -1.48 2.50
CA PRO A 91 4.20 -2.91 2.47
C PRO A 91 5.33 -3.22 1.48
N CYS A 92 5.49 -2.40 0.44
CA CYS A 92 6.58 -2.44 -0.54
C CYS A 92 7.99 -2.31 0.08
N GLU A 93 8.13 -1.71 1.26
CA GLU A 93 9.42 -1.59 1.95
C GLU A 93 9.77 -2.82 2.80
N ARG A 94 8.78 -3.64 3.16
CA ARG A 94 8.93 -4.74 4.12
C ARG A 94 9.92 -5.80 3.67
N HIS A 95 9.87 -6.20 2.40
CA HIS A 95 10.76 -7.22 1.82
C HIS A 95 11.72 -6.62 0.79
N CYS A 96 12.09 -5.34 0.93
CA CYS A 96 13.04 -4.70 0.03
C CYS A 96 14.41 -5.43 0.07
N ASN A 97 14.89 -5.93 -1.07
CA ASN A 97 16.17 -6.64 -1.15
C ASN A 97 17.38 -5.81 -0.67
N ARG A 98 17.28 -4.47 -0.62
CA ARG A 98 18.34 -3.61 -0.08
C ARG A 98 18.58 -3.78 1.41
N GLN A 99 17.61 -4.31 2.17
CA GLN A 99 17.80 -4.63 3.58
C GLN A 99 18.98 -5.57 3.86
N GLY A 100 19.38 -6.40 2.87
CA GLY A 100 20.58 -7.24 2.98
C GLY A 100 21.92 -6.49 2.93
N LEU A 101 21.91 -5.18 2.58
CA LEU A 101 23.09 -4.33 2.52
C LEU A 101 23.10 -3.29 3.65
N ASP A 102 22.01 -2.52 3.79
CA ASP A 102 21.88 -1.50 4.83
C ASP A 102 20.44 -1.42 5.38
N SER A 103 19.52 -0.84 4.62
CA SER A 103 18.11 -0.67 4.99
C SER A 103 17.25 -0.55 3.73
N ALA A 104 15.94 -0.72 3.89
CA ALA A 104 15.00 -0.52 2.79
C ALA A 104 15.14 0.89 2.19
N VAL A 105 14.81 0.99 0.90
CA VAL A 105 14.59 2.30 0.26
C VAL A 105 13.36 2.93 0.90
N ALA A 106 13.40 4.23 1.20
CA ALA A 106 12.26 5.00 1.70
C ALA A 106 11.27 5.31 0.56
N VAL A 107 10.66 4.25 0.02
CA VAL A 107 9.66 4.29 -1.04
C VAL A 107 8.52 5.24 -0.68
N HIS A 108 8.06 5.22 0.58
CA HIS A 108 7.06 6.14 1.10
C HIS A 108 7.41 7.60 0.84
N ALA A 109 8.61 7.98 1.26
CA ALA A 109 9.06 9.35 1.27
C ALA A 109 9.28 9.85 -0.16
N ILE A 110 9.69 8.95 -1.06
CA ILE A 110 9.79 9.24 -2.50
C ILE A 110 8.42 9.38 -3.14
N GLU A 111 7.46 8.47 -2.87
CA GLU A 111 6.09 8.57 -3.39
C GLU A 111 5.45 9.91 -2.98
N ARG A 112 5.69 10.34 -1.73
CA ARG A 112 5.29 11.67 -1.27
C ARG A 112 5.92 12.79 -2.07
N ALA A 113 7.25 12.75 -2.25
CA ALA A 113 7.98 13.77 -2.98
C ALA A 113 7.50 13.87 -4.44
N ILE A 114 7.18 12.73 -5.07
CA ILE A 114 6.59 12.68 -6.41
C ILE A 114 5.22 13.38 -6.42
N GLY A 115 4.33 13.06 -5.49
CA GLY A 115 3.01 13.70 -5.39
C GLY A 115 3.09 15.20 -5.11
N ASP A 116 3.99 15.62 -4.22
CA ASP A 116 4.20 17.03 -3.88
C ASP A 116 4.81 17.81 -5.07
N GLU A 117 5.75 17.21 -5.80
CA GLU A 117 6.35 17.80 -7.00
C GLU A 117 5.34 17.90 -8.15
N ALA A 118 4.50 16.89 -8.35
CA ALA A 118 3.42 16.93 -9.33
C ALA A 118 2.43 18.09 -9.06
N ARG A 119 2.08 18.32 -7.78
CA ARG A 119 1.27 19.46 -7.36
C ARG A 119 1.99 20.79 -7.59
N ARG A 120 3.29 20.87 -7.26
CA ARG A 120 4.11 22.07 -7.49
C ARG A 120 4.19 22.44 -8.98
N LEU A 121 4.38 21.46 -9.83
CA LEU A 121 4.44 21.59 -11.29
C LEU A 121 3.06 21.72 -11.94
N ARG A 122 1.97 21.53 -11.18
CA ARG A 122 0.58 21.54 -11.65
C ARG A 122 0.34 20.54 -12.79
N LEU A 123 0.95 19.36 -12.69
CA LEU A 123 0.78 18.28 -13.65
C LEU A 123 -0.68 17.84 -13.73
N GLN A 124 -1.08 17.36 -14.90
CA GLN A 124 -2.47 17.03 -15.18
C GLN A 124 -2.57 15.74 -15.98
N VAL A 125 -3.64 15.00 -15.71
CA VAL A 125 -4.03 13.85 -16.53
C VAL A 125 -4.86 14.36 -17.69
N GLU A 126 -4.49 13.98 -18.91
CA GLU A 126 -5.25 14.33 -20.09
C GLU A 126 -6.53 13.50 -20.14
N ARG A 127 -7.66 14.17 -20.42
CA ARG A 127 -8.93 13.48 -20.64
C ARG A 127 -8.87 12.73 -21.98
N PRO A 128 -9.11 11.41 -21.99
CA PRO A 128 -9.18 10.66 -23.25
C PRO A 128 -10.27 11.21 -24.16
N ALA A 129 -10.09 11.07 -25.48
CA ALA A 129 -11.13 11.40 -26.44
C ALA A 129 -12.41 10.59 -26.17
N PRO A 130 -13.61 11.16 -26.39
CA PRO A 130 -14.86 10.45 -26.17
C PRO A 130 -14.91 9.13 -26.97
N SER A 131 -15.15 8.03 -26.28
CA SER A 131 -15.34 6.72 -26.93
C SER A 131 -16.75 6.60 -27.49
N ASN A 132 -16.89 6.13 -28.73
CA ASN A 132 -18.19 5.76 -29.31
C ASN A 132 -18.84 4.58 -28.56
N HIS A 133 -18.07 3.87 -27.74
CA HIS A 133 -18.52 2.76 -26.91
C HIS A 133 -18.65 3.15 -25.43
N ALA A 134 -18.66 4.46 -25.13
CA ALA A 134 -18.81 4.95 -23.77
C ALA A 134 -20.09 4.39 -23.12
N ARG A 135 -19.92 3.70 -21.98
CA ARG A 135 -21.02 3.18 -21.17
C ARG A 135 -21.07 3.93 -19.86
N ARG A 136 -22.27 4.16 -19.36
CA ARG A 136 -22.47 4.70 -18.02
C ARG A 136 -22.26 3.61 -16.98
N VAL A 137 -21.46 3.90 -15.95
CA VAL A 137 -21.21 3.00 -14.82
C VAL A 137 -21.54 3.71 -13.52
N ALA A 138 -22.35 3.09 -12.66
CA ALA A 138 -22.65 3.64 -11.34
C ALA A 138 -21.66 3.09 -10.32
N ILE A 139 -21.19 3.96 -9.42
CA ILE A 139 -20.26 3.60 -8.35
C ILE A 139 -20.86 4.07 -7.03
N ILE A 140 -21.17 3.15 -6.12
CA ILE A 140 -21.76 3.45 -4.81
C ILE A 140 -20.64 3.47 -3.77
N GLY A 141 -20.31 4.67 -3.29
CA GLY A 141 -19.19 4.98 -2.41
C GLY A 141 -18.09 5.75 -3.15
N ALA A 142 -17.75 6.93 -2.66
CA ALA A 142 -16.70 7.81 -3.16
C ALA A 142 -15.44 7.77 -2.27
N GLY A 143 -15.16 6.61 -1.66
CA GLY A 143 -13.89 6.33 -0.98
C GLY A 143 -12.79 5.86 -1.94
N PRO A 144 -11.60 5.44 -1.43
CA PRO A 144 -10.45 5.09 -2.27
C PRO A 144 -10.74 4.05 -3.37
N ALA A 145 -11.53 3.02 -3.05
CA ALA A 145 -11.91 1.99 -4.02
C ALA A 145 -12.81 2.56 -5.13
N GLY A 146 -13.82 3.35 -4.78
CA GLY A 146 -14.70 4.01 -5.75
C GLY A 146 -13.97 5.01 -6.61
N ILE A 147 -13.09 5.83 -6.01
CA ILE A 147 -12.20 6.78 -6.70
C ILE A 147 -11.32 6.05 -7.72
N SER A 148 -10.66 4.96 -7.30
CA SER A 148 -9.81 4.16 -8.18
C SER A 148 -10.58 3.57 -9.35
N CYS A 149 -11.74 2.98 -9.08
CA CYS A 149 -12.60 2.42 -10.12
C CYS A 149 -13.06 3.50 -11.12
N ALA A 150 -13.53 4.65 -10.61
CA ALA A 150 -13.97 5.77 -11.43
C ALA A 150 -12.86 6.32 -12.33
N TYR A 151 -11.67 6.52 -11.76
CA TYR A 151 -10.49 6.98 -12.49
C TYR A 151 -10.16 6.07 -13.67
N HIS A 152 -10.01 4.77 -13.42
CA HIS A 152 -9.61 3.80 -14.44
C HIS A 152 -10.68 3.62 -15.52
N LEU A 153 -11.97 3.63 -15.15
CA LEU A 153 -13.07 3.61 -16.12
C LEU A 153 -13.11 4.87 -16.99
N ALA A 154 -12.85 6.05 -16.40
CA ALA A 154 -12.80 7.30 -17.16
C ALA A 154 -11.62 7.31 -18.14
N LEU A 155 -10.45 6.79 -17.75
CA LEU A 155 -9.31 6.62 -18.66
C LEU A 155 -9.61 5.69 -19.85
N ARG A 156 -10.50 4.72 -19.67
CA ARG A 156 -10.98 3.81 -20.72
C ARG A 156 -12.11 4.39 -21.57
N GLY A 157 -12.51 5.63 -21.32
CA GLY A 157 -13.53 6.34 -22.08
C GLY A 157 -14.97 5.99 -21.66
N HIS A 158 -15.17 5.36 -20.51
CA HIS A 158 -16.50 5.17 -19.91
C HIS A 158 -16.94 6.42 -19.12
N LEU A 159 -18.22 6.44 -18.71
CA LEU A 159 -18.86 7.57 -18.02
C LEU A 159 -19.25 7.16 -16.60
N PRO A 160 -18.31 7.14 -15.65
CA PRO A 160 -18.60 6.80 -14.26
C PRO A 160 -19.36 7.91 -13.54
N THR A 161 -20.33 7.52 -12.71
CA THR A 161 -20.99 8.40 -11.73
C THR A 161 -20.81 7.81 -10.35
N MET A 162 -20.17 8.55 -9.45
CA MET A 162 -20.06 8.19 -8.04
C MET A 162 -21.23 8.74 -7.25
N PHE A 163 -21.81 7.91 -6.40
CA PHE A 163 -22.85 8.25 -5.43
C PHE A 163 -22.31 8.01 -4.03
N ASP A 164 -22.45 8.96 -3.12
CA ASP A 164 -22.01 8.78 -1.73
C ASP A 164 -23.07 9.30 -0.75
N ALA A 165 -23.18 8.63 0.40
CA ALA A 165 -24.06 9.08 1.48
C ALA A 165 -23.60 10.41 2.09
N MET A 166 -22.30 10.69 2.02
CA MET A 166 -21.68 11.92 2.49
C MET A 166 -21.75 13.02 1.41
N PRO A 167 -21.73 14.31 1.81
CA PRO A 167 -21.86 15.42 0.86
C PRO A 167 -20.64 15.60 -0.05
N GLU A 168 -19.45 15.14 0.35
CA GLU A 168 -18.21 15.31 -0.41
C GLU A 168 -17.48 13.97 -0.62
N ALA A 169 -16.76 13.85 -1.74
CA ALA A 169 -15.97 12.66 -2.07
C ALA A 169 -14.72 12.54 -1.20
N GLY A 170 -14.26 11.31 -0.98
CA GLY A 170 -13.02 10.98 -0.26
C GLY A 170 -13.18 9.84 0.74
N GLY A 171 -14.40 9.52 1.19
CA GLY A 171 -14.65 8.47 2.17
C GLY A 171 -13.77 8.62 3.41
N MET A 172 -13.10 7.53 3.84
CA MET A 172 -12.19 7.57 5.00
C MET A 172 -11.03 8.56 4.86
N LEU A 173 -10.63 8.94 3.63
CA LEU A 173 -9.58 9.95 3.43
C LEU A 173 -10.03 11.33 3.92
N ARG A 174 -11.30 11.67 3.70
CA ARG A 174 -11.91 12.94 4.14
C ARG A 174 -12.42 12.86 5.58
N TYR A 175 -13.09 11.77 5.90
CA TYR A 175 -13.94 11.68 7.09
C TYR A 175 -13.32 10.89 8.24
N GLY A 176 -12.31 10.06 7.97
CA GLY A 176 -11.58 9.31 8.99
C GLY A 176 -10.22 9.93 9.30
N ILE A 177 -9.35 10.02 8.28
CA ILE A 177 -7.96 10.45 8.44
C ILE A 177 -7.89 11.95 8.78
N PRO A 178 -7.24 12.33 9.90
CA PRO A 178 -7.12 13.73 10.30
C PRO A 178 -6.23 14.58 9.36
N PRO A 179 -6.46 15.92 9.29
CA PRO A 179 -5.67 16.82 8.46
C PRO A 179 -4.16 16.82 8.74
N TYR A 180 -3.76 16.56 9.98
CA TYR A 180 -2.34 16.53 10.37
C TYR A 180 -1.57 15.35 9.73
N ARG A 181 -2.29 14.31 9.27
CA ARG A 181 -1.74 13.20 8.46
C ARG A 181 -2.04 13.38 6.98
N LEU A 182 -3.24 13.86 6.64
CA LEU A 182 -3.66 14.08 5.27
C LEU A 182 -4.30 15.46 5.08
N PRO A 183 -3.53 16.45 4.62
CA PRO A 183 -4.06 17.80 4.38
C PRO A 183 -5.20 17.80 3.36
N ARG A 184 -6.22 18.63 3.59
CA ARG A 184 -7.44 18.64 2.76
C ARG A 184 -7.16 19.14 1.35
N GLU A 185 -6.26 20.10 1.22
CA GLU A 185 -5.79 20.62 -0.05
C GLU A 185 -4.96 19.62 -0.88
N VAL A 186 -4.42 18.57 -0.26
CA VAL A 186 -3.79 17.45 -0.99
C VAL A 186 -4.90 16.56 -1.55
N LEU A 187 -5.87 16.19 -0.71
CA LEU A 187 -7.01 15.37 -1.11
C LEU A 187 -7.82 16.03 -2.23
N ASP A 188 -8.20 17.30 -2.06
CA ASP A 188 -9.01 18.04 -3.03
C ASP A 188 -8.29 18.19 -4.37
N ALA A 189 -6.96 18.41 -4.35
CA ALA A 189 -6.15 18.50 -5.56
C ALA A 189 -6.10 17.19 -6.36
N GLU A 190 -6.05 16.03 -5.69
CA GLU A 190 -6.07 14.74 -6.40
C GLU A 190 -7.50 14.40 -6.88
N LEU A 191 -8.53 14.73 -6.12
CA LEU A 191 -9.94 14.58 -6.55
C LEU A 191 -10.29 15.43 -7.77
N GLU A 192 -9.69 16.62 -7.90
CA GLU A 192 -9.84 17.48 -9.08
C GLU A 192 -9.46 16.76 -10.40
N THR A 193 -8.53 15.79 -10.33
CA THR A 193 -8.19 14.95 -11.49
C THR A 193 -9.40 14.15 -11.99
N LEU A 194 -10.23 13.61 -11.09
CA LEU A 194 -11.45 12.88 -11.47
C LEU A 194 -12.45 13.79 -12.19
N TRP A 195 -12.64 15.00 -11.68
CA TRP A 195 -13.57 15.96 -12.26
C TRP A 195 -13.16 16.36 -13.67
N ARG A 196 -11.85 16.55 -13.90
CA ARG A 196 -11.28 16.83 -15.23
C ARG A 196 -11.42 15.68 -16.20
N LEU A 197 -11.32 14.43 -15.71
CA LEU A 197 -11.61 13.24 -16.50
C LEU A 197 -13.10 13.11 -16.84
N GLY A 198 -13.97 13.92 -16.22
CA GLY A 198 -15.41 13.93 -16.46
C GLY A 198 -16.19 12.93 -15.61
N VAL A 199 -15.61 12.48 -14.49
CA VAL A 199 -16.32 11.66 -13.50
C VAL A 199 -17.42 12.52 -12.86
N ALA A 200 -18.66 12.03 -12.87
CA ALA A 200 -19.76 12.70 -12.18
C ALA A 200 -19.83 12.28 -10.70
N PHE A 201 -20.29 13.19 -9.83
CA PHE A 201 -20.46 12.91 -8.41
C PHE A 201 -21.80 13.42 -7.89
N GLN A 202 -22.47 12.61 -7.10
CA GLN A 202 -23.69 12.94 -6.37
C GLN A 202 -23.52 12.57 -4.90
N GLY A 203 -23.23 13.58 -4.08
CA GLY A 203 -23.21 13.44 -2.61
C GLY A 203 -24.61 13.39 -2.01
N SER A 204 -24.69 13.07 -0.72
CA SER A 204 -25.95 12.93 0.03
C SER A 204 -26.94 11.93 -0.59
N ALA A 205 -26.41 10.96 -1.34
CA ALA A 205 -27.11 9.87 -2.01
C ALA A 205 -26.86 8.56 -1.25
N ARG A 206 -27.59 8.34 -0.16
CA ARG A 206 -27.46 7.12 0.65
C ARG A 206 -28.26 5.99 0.03
N PHE A 207 -27.57 4.92 -0.36
CA PHE A 207 -28.20 3.72 -0.90
C PHE A 207 -29.11 3.05 0.14
N GLY A 208 -30.33 2.67 -0.28
CA GLY A 208 -31.37 2.14 0.60
C GLY A 208 -32.24 3.22 1.27
N GLU A 209 -31.91 4.50 1.08
CA GLU A 209 -32.68 5.64 1.57
C GLU A 209 -33.00 6.61 0.42
N SER A 210 -32.10 7.55 0.12
CA SER A 210 -32.28 8.57 -0.93
C SER A 210 -31.86 8.10 -2.32
N LEU A 211 -31.06 7.03 -2.40
CA LEU A 211 -30.70 6.33 -3.64
C LEU A 211 -31.29 4.92 -3.60
N ARG A 212 -32.07 4.56 -4.61
CA ARG A 212 -32.71 3.25 -4.75
C ARG A 212 -32.10 2.48 -5.91
N TRP A 213 -32.35 1.17 -5.96
CA TRP A 213 -31.82 0.33 -7.04
C TRP A 213 -32.39 0.75 -8.40
N GLU A 214 -33.63 1.21 -8.44
CA GLU A 214 -34.31 1.66 -9.65
C GLU A 214 -33.61 2.86 -10.32
N ASP A 215 -32.98 3.73 -9.52
CA ASP A 215 -32.20 4.87 -10.00
C ASP A 215 -30.93 4.43 -10.76
N LEU A 216 -30.49 3.19 -10.53
CA LEU A 216 -29.30 2.60 -11.14
C LEU A 216 -29.59 1.85 -12.45
N ASN A 217 -30.86 1.60 -12.78
CA ASN A 217 -31.27 0.91 -14.01
C ASN A 217 -30.70 1.51 -15.32
N PRO A 218 -30.51 2.85 -15.45
CA PRO A 218 -29.94 3.41 -16.67
C PRO A 218 -28.41 3.21 -16.82
N TYR A 219 -27.75 2.58 -15.86
CA TYR A 219 -26.31 2.29 -15.89
C TYR A 219 -26.05 0.86 -16.39
N ALA A 220 -24.99 0.68 -17.18
CA ALA A 220 -24.65 -0.61 -17.77
C ALA A 220 -23.96 -1.57 -16.79
N ALA A 221 -23.36 -1.03 -15.72
CA ALA A 221 -22.78 -1.78 -14.62
C ALA A 221 -22.82 -0.95 -13.32
N VAL A 222 -22.78 -1.64 -12.18
CA VAL A 222 -22.77 -1.05 -10.84
C VAL A 222 -21.58 -1.60 -10.05
N PHE A 223 -20.80 -0.72 -9.42
CA PHE A 223 -19.73 -1.08 -8.49
C PHE A 223 -20.06 -0.59 -7.07
N VAL A 224 -20.04 -1.49 -6.09
CA VAL A 224 -20.36 -1.20 -4.69
C VAL A 224 -19.07 -1.17 -3.85
N ALA A 225 -18.73 0.02 -3.36
CA ALA A 225 -17.49 0.34 -2.65
C ALA A 225 -17.75 1.16 -1.37
N VAL A 226 -18.79 0.79 -0.62
CA VAL A 226 -19.27 1.54 0.56
C VAL A 226 -18.33 1.47 1.77
N GLY A 227 -17.37 0.54 1.79
CA GLY A 227 -16.46 0.34 2.92
C GLY A 227 -17.14 -0.22 4.19
N ALA A 228 -16.39 -0.23 5.29
CA ALA A 228 -16.89 -0.60 6.62
C ALA A 228 -17.11 0.67 7.48
N ASN A 229 -18.37 1.09 7.60
CA ASN A 229 -18.72 2.38 8.22
C ASN A 229 -19.53 2.26 9.52
N ARG A 230 -19.94 1.05 9.92
CA ARG A 230 -20.74 0.82 11.12
C ARG A 230 -19.83 0.51 12.30
N SER A 231 -19.59 1.48 13.17
CA SER A 231 -18.77 1.27 14.37
C SER A 231 -19.38 0.23 15.29
N ARG A 232 -18.53 -0.63 15.85
CA ARG A 232 -18.95 -1.60 16.87
C ARG A 232 -19.10 -0.92 18.22
N GLU A 233 -20.15 -1.32 18.94
CA GLU A 233 -20.43 -0.87 20.30
C GLU A 233 -19.67 -1.70 21.34
N ALA A 234 -19.31 -1.08 22.46
CA ALA A 234 -18.64 -1.78 23.56
C ALA A 234 -19.59 -2.74 24.28
N ARG A 235 -20.90 -2.45 24.23
CA ARG A 235 -21.99 -3.24 24.84
C ARG A 235 -21.79 -3.46 26.34
N VAL A 236 -21.44 -2.38 27.02
CA VAL A 236 -21.28 -2.31 28.48
C VAL A 236 -22.26 -1.29 29.06
N PRO A 237 -22.58 -1.35 30.36
CA PRO A 237 -23.44 -0.34 30.99
C PRO A 237 -22.94 1.08 30.73
N GLY A 238 -23.84 1.99 30.33
CA GLY A 238 -23.53 3.40 30.10
C GLY A 238 -22.97 3.75 28.71
N ASP A 239 -22.97 2.82 27.74
CA ASP A 239 -22.47 3.04 26.36
C ASP A 239 -23.22 4.14 25.60
N ASN A 240 -24.41 4.56 26.08
CA ASN A 240 -25.25 5.60 25.52
C ASN A 240 -25.17 6.94 26.28
N LEU A 241 -24.26 7.09 27.24
CA LEU A 241 -24.09 8.34 27.99
C LEU A 241 -23.55 9.45 27.09
N ALA A 242 -24.02 10.68 27.32
CA ALA A 242 -23.38 11.85 26.72
C ALA A 242 -21.89 11.89 27.09
N GLY A 243 -21.02 12.02 26.08
CA GLY A 243 -19.56 11.93 26.24
C GLY A 243 -18.96 10.58 25.83
N VAL A 244 -19.77 9.54 25.63
CA VAL A 244 -19.36 8.28 24.98
C VAL A 244 -19.74 8.35 23.51
N ARG A 245 -18.76 8.23 22.61
CA ARG A 245 -18.96 8.23 21.15
C ARG A 245 -18.09 7.16 20.50
N SER A 246 -18.42 6.77 19.28
CA SER A 246 -17.46 6.00 18.50
C SER A 246 -16.27 6.88 18.08
N GLY A 247 -15.10 6.27 17.95
CA GLY A 247 -13.90 6.97 17.46
C GLY A 247 -14.10 7.52 16.05
N LEU A 248 -14.79 6.77 15.19
CA LEU A 248 -15.09 7.20 13.83
C LEU A 248 -16.08 8.38 13.78
N GLU A 249 -17.13 8.38 14.59
CA GLU A 249 -18.06 9.50 14.70
C GLU A 249 -17.35 10.77 15.20
N PHE A 250 -16.50 10.63 16.22
CA PHE A 250 -15.69 11.74 16.71
C PHE A 250 -14.74 12.29 15.63
N LEU A 251 -14.02 11.41 14.92
CA LEU A 251 -13.14 11.81 13.82
C LEU A 251 -13.91 12.50 12.71
N ARG A 252 -15.09 11.99 12.33
CA ARG A 252 -15.99 12.64 11.37
C ARG A 252 -16.35 14.06 11.80
N ALA A 253 -16.76 14.23 13.05
CA ALA A 253 -17.15 15.53 13.60
C ALA A 253 -15.97 16.52 13.65
N ALA A 254 -14.78 16.05 14.04
CA ALA A 254 -13.56 16.84 14.08
C ALA A 254 -13.11 17.25 12.67
N ASN A 255 -13.12 16.30 11.73
CA ASN A 255 -12.74 16.53 10.33
C ASN A 255 -13.71 17.48 9.60
N ALA A 256 -14.99 17.45 9.96
CA ALA A 256 -16.01 18.37 9.43
C ALA A 256 -15.98 19.76 10.11
N GLY A 257 -15.14 19.97 11.13
CA GLY A 257 -15.08 21.22 11.89
C GLY A 257 -16.28 21.47 12.82
N THR A 258 -17.14 20.46 13.01
CA THR A 258 -18.28 20.53 13.95
C THR A 258 -17.88 20.26 15.40
N GLU A 259 -16.72 19.63 15.61
CA GLU A 259 -16.09 19.45 16.91
C GLU A 259 -14.76 20.20 16.91
N THR A 260 -14.68 21.28 17.70
CA THR A 260 -13.53 22.20 17.67
C THR A 260 -12.77 22.27 18.99
N ALA A 261 -13.35 21.76 20.09
CA ALA A 261 -12.72 21.81 21.40
C ALA A 261 -13.25 20.71 22.32
N LEU A 262 -12.35 20.06 23.05
CA LEU A 262 -12.64 19.14 24.13
C LEU A 262 -12.08 19.70 25.44
N SER A 263 -12.67 19.31 26.57
CA SER A 263 -12.20 19.72 27.89
C SER A 263 -12.24 18.55 28.87
N GLY A 264 -11.18 18.41 29.66
CA GLY A 264 -11.03 17.30 30.60
C GLY A 264 -10.40 16.06 29.97
N ALA A 265 -10.36 14.98 30.74
CA ALA A 265 -9.69 13.75 30.34
C ALA A 265 -10.47 12.95 29.30
N ALA A 266 -9.76 12.30 28.38
CA ALA A 266 -10.33 11.43 27.36
C ALA A 266 -9.73 10.02 27.40
N VAL A 267 -10.59 9.00 27.29
CA VAL A 267 -10.17 7.59 27.18
C VAL A 267 -10.57 7.03 25.83
N VAL A 268 -9.59 6.59 25.04
CA VAL A 268 -9.81 5.94 23.75
C VAL A 268 -9.72 4.43 23.93
N ILE A 269 -10.78 3.71 23.60
CA ILE A 269 -10.87 2.25 23.76
C ILE A 269 -10.57 1.60 22.41
N GLY A 270 -9.40 0.99 22.26
CA GLY A 270 -8.99 0.41 20.99
C GLY A 270 -7.47 0.36 20.83
N GLY A 271 -7.01 -0.26 19.74
CA GLY A 271 -5.57 -0.34 19.44
C GLY A 271 -5.23 -0.30 17.96
N GLY A 272 -6.20 0.02 17.10
CA GLY A 272 -5.99 0.21 15.66
C GLY A 272 -5.66 1.65 15.29
N ASN A 273 -5.44 1.92 14.01
CA ASN A 273 -5.10 3.27 13.54
C ASN A 273 -6.22 4.29 13.84
N THR A 274 -7.49 3.90 13.77
CA THR A 274 -8.63 4.73 14.23
C THR A 274 -8.47 5.18 15.69
N ALA A 275 -7.94 4.32 16.56
CA ALA A 275 -7.71 4.66 17.96
C ALA A 275 -6.55 5.67 18.10
N MET A 276 -5.48 5.51 17.31
CA MET A 276 -4.35 6.45 17.31
C MET A 276 -4.79 7.82 16.79
N ASP A 277 -5.52 7.84 15.68
CA ASP A 277 -6.05 9.07 15.11
C ASP A 277 -7.02 9.77 16.07
N ALA A 278 -7.92 9.03 16.71
CA ALA A 278 -8.84 9.59 17.70
C ALA A 278 -8.10 10.16 18.92
N ALA A 279 -7.10 9.46 19.45
CA ALA A 279 -6.32 9.94 20.60
C ALA A 279 -5.54 11.22 20.29
N ARG A 280 -4.83 11.23 19.15
CA ARG A 280 -4.03 12.37 18.70
C ARG A 280 -4.88 13.57 18.31
N THR A 281 -6.06 13.33 17.75
CA THR A 281 -7.05 14.38 17.47
C THR A 281 -7.63 14.94 18.76
N ALA A 282 -8.02 14.09 19.72
CA ALA A 282 -8.56 14.54 21.01
C ALA A 282 -7.57 15.41 21.77
N LEU A 283 -6.28 15.04 21.77
CA LEU A 283 -5.21 15.84 22.37
C LEU A 283 -5.13 17.23 21.73
N ARG A 284 -5.14 17.32 20.40
CA ARG A 284 -5.10 18.59 19.65
C ARG A 284 -6.32 19.48 19.88
N LEU A 285 -7.48 18.87 20.15
CA LEU A 285 -8.70 19.60 20.50
C LEU A 285 -8.72 20.03 21.99
N GLY A 286 -7.69 19.74 22.77
CA GLY A 286 -7.54 20.22 24.16
C GLY A 286 -7.93 19.22 25.24
N ALA A 287 -8.25 17.97 24.89
CA ALA A 287 -8.43 16.92 25.90
C ALA A 287 -7.09 16.64 26.60
N ALA A 288 -7.10 16.58 27.94
CA ALA A 288 -5.93 16.29 28.74
C ALA A 288 -6.33 15.77 30.14
N PRO A 289 -5.71 14.67 30.63
CA PRO A 289 -4.87 13.72 29.88
C PRO A 289 -5.66 12.92 28.83
N VAL A 290 -4.94 12.30 27.88
CA VAL A 290 -5.52 11.36 26.91
C VAL A 290 -4.88 9.99 27.10
N THR A 291 -5.72 8.97 27.30
CA THR A 291 -5.28 7.60 27.57
C THR A 291 -5.88 6.64 26.52
N VAL A 292 -5.05 5.79 25.93
CA VAL A 292 -5.47 4.65 25.11
C VAL A 292 -5.55 3.40 25.98
N ALA A 293 -6.74 2.81 26.04
CA ALA A 293 -7.00 1.54 26.72
C ALA A 293 -7.11 0.41 25.69
N TYR A 294 -6.21 -0.57 25.75
CA TYR A 294 -6.17 -1.68 24.80
C TYR A 294 -6.24 -3.04 25.50
N ARG A 295 -7.09 -3.93 24.98
CA ARG A 295 -7.40 -5.24 25.59
C ARG A 295 -6.33 -6.31 25.46
N ARG A 296 -5.23 -6.04 24.76
CA ARG A 296 -4.09 -6.96 24.60
C ARG A 296 -2.78 -6.22 24.90
N SER A 297 -1.66 -6.93 24.82
CA SER A 297 -0.33 -6.32 24.95
C SER A 297 0.02 -5.43 23.76
N ARG A 298 1.06 -4.61 23.93
CA ARG A 298 1.62 -3.72 22.91
C ARG A 298 1.96 -4.44 21.60
N GLU A 299 2.60 -5.61 21.70
CA GLU A 299 3.04 -6.42 20.56
C GLU A 299 1.88 -6.90 19.68
N HIS A 300 0.67 -6.95 20.25
CA HIS A 300 -0.54 -7.37 19.55
C HIS A 300 -1.42 -6.18 19.11
N MET A 301 -0.92 -4.94 19.18
CA MET A 301 -1.63 -3.78 18.65
C MET A 301 -1.72 -3.85 17.13
N PRO A 302 -2.92 -3.68 16.54
CA PRO A 302 -3.07 -3.65 15.08
C PRO A 302 -2.67 -2.32 14.43
N ALA A 303 -2.50 -1.23 15.20
CA ALA A 303 -2.00 0.03 14.67
C ALA A 303 -0.57 -0.12 14.14
N HIS A 304 -0.22 0.67 13.12
CA HIS A 304 1.14 0.67 12.59
C HIS A 304 2.14 1.16 13.66
N PRO A 305 3.33 0.55 13.79
CA PRO A 305 4.31 0.94 14.81
C PRO A 305 4.64 2.43 14.84
N ASP A 306 4.74 3.07 13.66
CA ASP A 306 5.02 4.50 13.57
C ASP A 306 3.87 5.36 14.14
N GLU A 307 2.62 4.93 14.01
CA GLU A 307 1.47 5.66 14.57
C GLU A 307 1.44 5.55 16.10
N ILE A 308 1.82 4.38 16.63
CA ILE A 308 1.96 4.17 18.08
C ILE A 308 3.09 5.05 18.62
N ALA A 309 4.26 5.03 17.97
CA ALA A 309 5.41 5.82 18.38
C ALA A 309 5.13 7.33 18.33
N GLN A 310 4.40 7.81 17.31
CA GLN A 310 3.98 9.21 17.24
C GLN A 310 2.99 9.58 18.34
N ALA A 311 2.01 8.72 18.65
CA ALA A 311 1.07 8.97 19.73
C ALA A 311 1.78 9.08 21.09
N GLU A 312 2.73 8.20 21.37
CA GLU A 312 3.57 8.25 22.58
C GLU A 312 4.44 9.51 22.63
N ALA A 313 5.08 9.87 21.52
CA ALA A 313 5.90 11.07 21.43
C ALA A 313 5.08 12.35 21.69
N GLU A 314 3.79 12.35 21.39
CA GLU A 314 2.87 13.46 21.70
C GLU A 314 2.46 13.50 23.18
N GLY A 315 2.64 12.40 23.92
CA GLY A 315 2.34 12.27 25.35
C GLY A 315 1.02 11.57 25.65
N ILE A 316 0.50 10.76 24.71
CA ILE A 316 -0.65 9.90 24.94
C ILE A 316 -0.22 8.72 25.82
N GLU A 317 -0.98 8.47 26.87
CA GLU A 317 -0.72 7.36 27.79
C GLU A 317 -1.34 6.06 27.29
N PHE A 318 -0.68 4.93 27.54
CA PHE A 318 -1.18 3.62 27.14
C PHE A 318 -1.40 2.73 28.35
N ILE A 319 -2.58 2.14 28.44
CA ILE A 319 -2.89 1.07 29.39
C ILE A 319 -3.23 -0.17 28.58
N PHE A 320 -2.38 -1.17 28.70
CA PHE A 320 -2.52 -2.45 28.01
C PHE A 320 -3.26 -3.46 28.89
N GLU A 321 -3.73 -4.52 28.24
CA GLU A 321 -4.40 -5.65 28.87
C GLU A 321 -5.59 -5.19 29.72
N VAL A 322 -6.37 -4.25 29.18
CA VAL A 322 -7.59 -3.72 29.81
C VAL A 322 -8.73 -3.59 28.82
N ALA A 323 -9.95 -3.85 29.27
CA ALA A 323 -11.16 -3.64 28.49
C ALA A 323 -12.20 -2.87 29.33
N PRO A 324 -13.08 -2.10 28.70
CA PRO A 324 -14.17 -1.45 29.43
C PRO A 324 -15.10 -2.50 30.06
N SER A 325 -15.50 -2.25 31.30
CA SER A 325 -16.57 -2.96 32.01
C SER A 325 -17.82 -2.09 32.18
N GLY A 326 -17.71 -0.77 32.08
CA GLY A 326 -18.82 0.17 32.17
C GLY A 326 -18.39 1.63 32.00
N PHE A 327 -19.37 2.50 31.80
CA PHE A 327 -19.20 3.96 31.74
C PHE A 327 -19.99 4.60 32.87
N VAL A 328 -19.33 5.47 33.65
CA VAL A 328 -19.89 6.00 34.90
C VAL A 328 -20.64 7.30 34.64
N ASN A 329 -21.93 7.30 34.96
CA ASN A 329 -22.79 8.47 34.86
C ASN A 329 -22.55 9.45 36.02
N GLY A 330 -22.08 10.66 35.69
CA GLY A 330 -22.11 11.82 36.57
C GLY A 330 -23.10 12.86 36.05
N ARG A 331 -24.29 12.94 36.67
CA ARG A 331 -25.33 13.95 36.36
C ARG A 331 -25.78 13.97 34.89
N GLY A 332 -25.92 12.81 34.28
CA GLY A 332 -26.39 12.64 32.89
C GLY A 332 -25.29 12.66 31.83
N ARG A 333 -24.01 12.74 32.24
CA ARG A 333 -22.84 12.73 31.34
C ARG A 333 -21.78 11.76 31.86
N LEU A 334 -20.88 11.34 30.99
CA LEU A 334 -19.70 10.58 31.38
C LEU A 334 -18.87 11.33 32.43
N SER A 335 -18.53 10.63 33.51
CA SER A 335 -17.61 11.12 34.55
C SER A 335 -16.40 10.20 34.76
N GLY A 336 -16.41 9.01 34.16
CA GLY A 336 -15.31 8.06 34.22
C GLY A 336 -15.59 6.79 33.43
N VAL A 337 -14.54 6.04 33.14
CA VAL A 337 -14.58 4.73 32.49
C VAL A 337 -14.14 3.67 33.49
N GLU A 338 -14.97 2.67 33.70
CA GLU A 338 -14.60 1.46 34.44
C GLU A 338 -13.89 0.50 33.49
N LEU A 339 -12.69 0.11 33.87
CA LEU A 339 -11.85 -0.83 33.15
C LEU A 339 -11.64 -2.08 34.00
N ARG A 340 -11.49 -3.22 33.35
CA ARG A 340 -11.08 -4.48 33.98
C ARG A 340 -9.80 -4.98 33.34
N ARG A 341 -8.94 -5.65 34.11
CA ARG A 341 -7.74 -6.30 33.58
C ARG A 341 -8.13 -7.51 32.75
N MET A 342 -7.33 -7.77 31.72
CA MET A 342 -7.45 -8.88 30.80
C MET A 342 -6.19 -9.74 30.90
N ARG A 343 -6.35 -11.05 30.77
CA ARG A 343 -5.26 -12.02 30.56
C ARG A 343 -5.23 -12.44 29.10
N LEU A 344 -4.05 -12.68 28.55
CA LEU A 344 -3.91 -13.26 27.21
C LEU A 344 -4.15 -14.78 27.28
N GLY A 345 -5.28 -15.21 26.72
CA GLY A 345 -5.62 -16.61 26.50
C GLY A 345 -5.08 -17.15 25.18
N SER A 346 -5.61 -18.30 24.74
CA SER A 346 -5.20 -18.93 23.48
C SER A 346 -5.49 -18.04 22.25
N PRO A 347 -4.68 -18.13 21.19
CA PRO A 347 -4.93 -17.39 19.95
C PRO A 347 -6.31 -17.66 19.33
N ASP A 348 -6.93 -16.61 18.79
CA ASP A 348 -8.12 -16.67 17.96
C ASP A 348 -7.80 -17.08 16.51
N ALA A 349 -8.82 -17.15 15.65
CA ALA A 349 -8.66 -17.53 14.24
C ALA A 349 -7.78 -16.56 13.43
N SER A 350 -7.54 -15.35 13.94
CA SER A 350 -6.59 -14.39 13.35
C SER A 350 -5.16 -14.55 13.88
N GLY A 351 -4.91 -15.56 14.73
CA GLY A 351 -3.61 -15.79 15.36
C GLY A 351 -3.32 -14.88 16.56
N ARG A 352 -4.28 -14.02 16.96
CA ARG A 352 -4.09 -13.08 18.08
C ARG A 352 -4.63 -13.66 19.37
N PRO A 353 -3.96 -13.47 20.52
CA PRO A 353 -4.44 -13.99 21.79
C PRO A 353 -5.85 -13.47 22.12
N ARG A 354 -6.72 -14.37 22.56
CA ARG A 354 -8.05 -14.02 23.05
C ARG A 354 -7.92 -13.33 24.42
N PRO A 355 -8.45 -12.12 24.59
CA PRO A 355 -8.40 -11.46 25.88
C PRO A 355 -9.49 -12.04 26.81
N GLU A 356 -9.09 -12.52 27.99
CA GLU A 356 -9.96 -13.11 29.00
C GLU A 356 -10.06 -12.19 30.23
N PRO A 357 -11.26 -11.85 30.73
CA PRO A 357 -11.39 -10.94 31.87
C PRO A 357 -10.82 -11.56 33.14
N VAL A 358 -10.09 -10.78 33.93
CA VAL A 358 -9.63 -11.16 35.27
C VAL A 358 -10.66 -10.69 36.30
N PRO A 359 -11.38 -11.60 36.99
CA PRO A 359 -12.40 -11.20 37.96
C PRO A 359 -11.83 -10.39 39.14
N GLY A 360 -12.54 -9.36 39.59
CA GLY A 360 -12.15 -8.55 40.76
C GLY A 360 -10.99 -7.58 40.50
N SER A 361 -10.69 -7.32 39.22
CA SER A 361 -9.60 -6.43 38.78
C SER A 361 -10.08 -5.08 38.26
N GLU A 362 -11.34 -4.75 38.54
CA GLU A 362 -12.00 -3.53 38.10
C GLU A 362 -11.37 -2.29 38.75
N PHE A 363 -11.14 -1.25 37.95
CA PHE A 363 -10.68 0.05 38.41
C PHE A 363 -11.26 1.15 37.52
N ARG A 364 -11.24 2.38 38.02
CA ARG A 364 -11.85 3.54 37.36
C ARG A 364 -10.79 4.53 36.90
N LEU A 365 -10.99 5.09 35.71
CA LEU A 365 -10.32 6.30 35.23
C LEU A 365 -11.35 7.42 35.12
N ASP A 366 -11.05 8.59 35.69
CA ASP A 366 -11.91 9.76 35.49
C ASP A 366 -11.74 10.31 34.07
N ALA A 367 -12.87 10.54 33.40
CA ALA A 367 -12.90 10.92 32.00
C ALA A 367 -14.19 11.69 31.69
N ALA A 368 -14.05 12.79 30.95
CA ALA A 368 -15.18 13.53 30.39
C ALA A 368 -15.59 12.98 29.02
N HIS A 369 -14.66 12.28 28.34
CA HIS A 369 -14.85 11.73 27.01
C HIS A 369 -14.39 10.27 26.92
N ALA A 370 -15.17 9.43 26.25
CA ALA A 370 -14.76 8.09 25.87
C ALA A 370 -15.01 7.87 24.37
N PHE A 371 -14.00 7.37 23.68
CA PHE A 371 -14.06 7.10 22.24
C PHE A 371 -13.86 5.61 21.96
N THR A 372 -14.90 4.92 21.49
CA THR A 372 -14.84 3.49 21.18
C THR A 372 -14.33 3.25 19.75
N ALA A 373 -13.11 2.70 19.64
CA ALA A 373 -12.40 2.41 18.40
C ALA A 373 -12.05 0.91 18.32
N ILE A 374 -13.08 0.07 18.48
CA ILE A 374 -12.97 -1.40 18.58
C ILE A 374 -13.27 -2.14 17.26
N GLY A 375 -13.32 -1.39 16.16
CA GLY A 375 -13.51 -1.87 14.80
C GLY A 375 -14.87 -1.52 14.20
N GLU A 376 -14.95 -1.67 12.89
CA GLU A 376 -16.09 -1.31 12.05
C GLU A 376 -16.59 -2.54 11.29
N ASP A 377 -17.91 -2.61 11.08
CA ASP A 377 -18.59 -3.60 10.26
C ASP A 377 -19.13 -2.96 8.97
N VAL A 378 -19.40 -3.81 7.99
CA VAL A 378 -20.04 -3.41 6.73
C VAL A 378 -21.55 -3.34 6.93
N GLU A 379 -22.18 -2.29 6.41
CA GLU A 379 -23.65 -2.18 6.33
C GLU A 379 -24.15 -2.99 5.13
N VAL A 380 -24.36 -4.30 5.34
CA VAL A 380 -24.77 -5.23 4.28
C VAL A 380 -26.27 -5.24 4.00
N ASP A 381 -27.08 -4.87 5.00
CA ASP A 381 -28.55 -4.96 4.94
C ASP A 381 -29.16 -4.21 3.74
N PRO A 382 -28.70 -3.00 3.37
CA PRO A 382 -29.21 -2.30 2.18
C PRO A 382 -28.99 -3.08 0.87
N PHE A 383 -27.97 -3.95 0.81
CA PHE A 383 -27.56 -4.67 -0.40
C PHE A 383 -28.03 -6.12 -0.44
N ALA A 384 -28.70 -6.61 0.61
CA ALA A 384 -29.02 -8.04 0.78
C ALA A 384 -29.90 -8.63 -0.35
N GLN A 385 -30.64 -7.80 -1.07
CA GLN A 385 -31.47 -8.22 -2.23
C GLN A 385 -30.69 -8.26 -3.55
N VAL A 386 -29.46 -7.78 -3.57
CA VAL A 386 -28.65 -7.55 -4.78
C VAL A 386 -27.35 -8.33 -4.75
N ILE A 387 -26.72 -8.43 -3.58
CA ILE A 387 -25.39 -9.01 -3.40
C ILE A 387 -25.42 -9.97 -2.21
N ASP A 388 -24.95 -11.19 -2.43
CA ASP A 388 -24.80 -12.18 -1.36
C ASP A 388 -23.80 -11.70 -0.31
N THR A 389 -23.96 -12.15 0.94
CA THR A 389 -23.10 -11.76 2.06
C THR A 389 -22.39 -12.95 2.65
N HIS A 390 -21.06 -12.88 2.76
CA HIS A 390 -20.23 -13.92 3.38
C HIS A 390 -19.41 -13.34 4.54
N GLY A 391 -19.65 -13.86 5.75
CA GLY A 391 -18.92 -13.44 6.96
C GLY A 391 -19.10 -11.95 7.30
N GLY A 392 -20.30 -11.40 7.08
CA GLY A 392 -20.62 -9.99 7.37
C GLY A 392 -20.05 -8.98 6.36
N ARG A 393 -19.69 -9.44 5.16
CA ARG A 393 -19.16 -8.63 4.05
C ARG A 393 -19.88 -8.96 2.75
N LEU A 394 -19.87 -8.02 1.80
CA LEU A 394 -20.38 -8.25 0.45
C LEU A 394 -19.51 -9.31 -0.24
N TYR A 395 -20.15 -10.32 -0.84
CA TYR A 395 -19.43 -11.33 -1.57
C TYR A 395 -19.00 -10.80 -2.95
N ALA A 396 -17.71 -10.97 -3.23
CA ALA A 396 -17.12 -10.72 -4.54
C ALA A 396 -15.94 -11.68 -4.77
N ASP A 397 -15.69 -12.05 -6.03
CA ASP A 397 -14.49 -12.83 -6.40
C ASP A 397 -13.23 -11.94 -6.48
N ALA A 398 -12.10 -12.51 -6.92
CA ALA A 398 -10.83 -11.79 -7.04
C ALA A 398 -10.87 -10.59 -8.02
N TRP A 399 -11.84 -10.59 -8.95
CA TRP A 399 -12.10 -9.52 -9.91
C TRP A 399 -13.16 -8.52 -9.42
N GLY A 400 -13.68 -8.73 -8.21
CA GLY A 400 -14.78 -7.95 -7.66
C GLY A 400 -16.15 -8.33 -8.24
N ARG A 401 -16.29 -9.42 -8.99
CA ARG A 401 -17.58 -9.87 -9.54
C ARG A 401 -18.46 -10.43 -8.43
N THR A 402 -19.72 -10.01 -8.38
CA THR A 402 -20.73 -10.61 -7.51
C THR A 402 -21.46 -11.74 -8.23
N THR A 403 -22.39 -12.41 -7.54
CA THR A 403 -23.28 -13.41 -8.15
C THR A 403 -24.30 -12.79 -9.11
N ARG A 404 -24.55 -11.48 -9.01
CA ARG A 404 -25.46 -10.76 -9.90
C ARG A 404 -24.70 -10.19 -11.12
N PRO A 405 -25.12 -10.51 -12.36
CA PRO A 405 -24.51 -9.97 -13.57
C PRO A 405 -24.47 -8.44 -13.58
N ALA A 406 -23.39 -7.88 -14.12
CA ALA A 406 -23.12 -6.43 -14.17
C ALA A 406 -23.03 -5.71 -12.80
N VAL A 407 -22.98 -6.47 -11.69
CA VAL A 407 -22.79 -5.92 -10.34
C VAL A 407 -21.48 -6.41 -9.76
N PHE A 408 -20.68 -5.46 -9.29
CA PHE A 408 -19.35 -5.65 -8.76
C PHE A 408 -19.26 -5.06 -7.35
N ALA A 409 -18.34 -5.55 -6.52
CA ALA A 409 -18.10 -5.02 -5.18
C ALA A 409 -16.59 -5.04 -4.85
N GLY A 410 -16.15 -4.08 -4.04
CA GLY A 410 -14.74 -3.90 -3.72
C GLY A 410 -14.49 -3.02 -2.50
N GLY A 411 -13.22 -2.76 -2.22
CA GLY A 411 -12.77 -2.10 -1.00
C GLY A 411 -13.14 -2.88 0.27
N ASP A 412 -13.07 -2.20 1.41
CA ASP A 412 -13.29 -2.82 2.72
C ASP A 412 -14.65 -3.52 2.86
N ALA A 413 -15.64 -3.15 2.04
CA ALA A 413 -16.96 -3.79 2.02
C ALA A 413 -16.93 -5.26 1.54
N ALA A 414 -15.98 -5.60 0.67
CA ALA A 414 -15.83 -6.95 0.12
C ALA A 414 -14.53 -7.62 0.61
N THR A 415 -13.41 -6.91 0.58
CA THR A 415 -12.10 -7.48 0.96
C THR A 415 -11.89 -7.52 2.47
N GLY A 416 -12.66 -6.75 3.23
CA GLY A 416 -12.44 -6.50 4.66
C GLY A 416 -11.50 -5.32 4.91
N ALA A 417 -11.55 -4.78 6.14
CA ALA A 417 -10.79 -3.60 6.54
C ALA A 417 -9.27 -3.77 6.28
N GLY A 418 -8.71 -2.82 5.54
CA GLY A 418 -7.30 -2.84 5.15
C GLY A 418 -6.68 -1.45 5.07
N MET A 419 -5.62 -1.33 4.28
CA MET A 419 -4.97 -0.05 4.02
C MET A 419 -5.64 0.65 2.83
N VAL A 420 -5.47 1.97 2.73
CA VAL A 420 -5.94 2.77 1.58
C VAL A 420 -5.49 2.15 0.24
N VAL A 421 -4.25 1.69 0.17
CA VAL A 421 -3.69 1.06 -1.03
C VAL A 421 -4.38 -0.27 -1.41
N ASN A 422 -4.93 -1.03 -0.45
CA ASN A 422 -5.73 -2.23 -0.73
C ASN A 422 -7.05 -1.85 -1.42
N ALA A 423 -7.72 -0.82 -0.90
CA ALA A 423 -8.95 -0.32 -1.50
C ALA A 423 -8.71 0.20 -2.92
N ILE A 424 -7.63 0.96 -3.14
CA ILE A 424 -7.23 1.44 -4.48
C ILE A 424 -7.01 0.27 -5.45
N GLY A 425 -6.25 -0.76 -5.03
CA GLY A 425 -6.01 -1.95 -5.84
C GLY A 425 -7.29 -2.68 -6.21
N SER A 426 -8.19 -2.89 -5.24
CA SER A 426 -9.49 -3.54 -5.50
C SER A 426 -10.37 -2.74 -6.47
N GLY A 427 -10.33 -1.40 -6.41
CA GLY A 427 -11.07 -0.53 -7.33
C GLY A 427 -10.54 -0.61 -8.76
N ARG A 428 -9.21 -0.66 -8.94
CA ARG A 428 -8.57 -0.85 -10.25
C ARG A 428 -8.95 -2.19 -10.86
N VAL A 429 -8.80 -3.27 -10.09
CA VAL A 429 -9.13 -4.63 -10.53
C VAL A 429 -10.62 -4.73 -10.91
N ALA A 430 -11.51 -4.12 -10.14
CA ALA A 430 -12.93 -4.06 -10.48
C ALA A 430 -13.19 -3.26 -11.78
N ALA A 431 -12.47 -2.16 -12.00
CA ALA A 431 -12.56 -1.41 -13.25
C ALA A 431 -12.10 -2.22 -14.47
N ASP A 432 -11.07 -3.07 -14.32
CA ASP A 432 -10.60 -3.98 -15.38
C ASP A 432 -11.69 -5.01 -15.72
N ALA A 433 -12.32 -5.57 -14.69
CA ALA A 433 -13.40 -6.54 -14.85
C ALA A 433 -14.67 -5.92 -15.45
N ILE A 434 -15.02 -4.69 -15.06
CA ILE A 434 -16.15 -3.94 -15.61
C ILE A 434 -15.92 -3.62 -17.10
N ASP A 435 -14.73 -3.12 -17.47
CA ASP A 435 -14.38 -2.83 -18.86
C ASP A 435 -14.46 -4.10 -19.73
N ALA A 436 -13.88 -5.20 -19.25
CA ALA A 436 -13.93 -6.49 -19.94
C ALA A 436 -15.38 -6.97 -20.12
N TRP A 437 -16.18 -6.91 -19.06
CA TRP A 437 -17.60 -7.28 -19.09
C TRP A 437 -18.40 -6.45 -20.10
N LEU A 438 -18.21 -5.12 -20.12
CA LEU A 438 -18.88 -4.21 -21.05
C LEU A 438 -18.45 -4.45 -22.51
N ALA A 439 -17.25 -4.99 -22.71
CA ALA A 439 -16.73 -5.42 -24.01
C ALA A 439 -17.12 -6.86 -24.39
N GLY A 440 -17.83 -7.60 -23.52
CA GLY A 440 -18.18 -9.01 -23.75
C GLY A 440 -16.99 -9.96 -23.72
N ARG A 441 -15.96 -9.64 -22.92
CA ARG A 441 -14.74 -10.45 -22.72
C ARG A 441 -14.55 -10.75 -21.24
N ASP A 442 -13.75 -11.77 -20.95
CA ASP A 442 -13.25 -12.00 -19.60
C ASP A 442 -11.99 -11.14 -19.34
N PRO A 443 -11.75 -10.74 -18.07
CA PRO A 443 -10.52 -10.07 -17.70
C PRO A 443 -9.31 -10.98 -17.90
N VAL A 444 -8.17 -10.39 -18.24
CA VAL A 444 -6.92 -11.14 -18.47
C VAL A 444 -6.39 -11.66 -17.13
N GLU A 445 -6.29 -12.98 -16.98
CA GLU A 445 -5.60 -13.56 -15.82
C GLU A 445 -4.11 -13.20 -15.85
N LEU A 446 -3.65 -12.49 -14.82
CA LEU A 446 -2.24 -12.21 -14.63
C LEU A 446 -1.55 -13.48 -14.13
N GLY A 447 -0.54 -13.93 -14.87
CA GLY A 447 0.27 -15.08 -14.49
C GLY A 447 1.05 -14.86 -13.20
N HIS A 448 1.47 -15.96 -12.57
CA HIS A 448 2.36 -15.92 -11.41
C HIS A 448 3.80 -15.82 -11.89
N ALA A 449 4.45 -14.68 -11.66
CA ALA A 449 5.88 -14.52 -11.92
C ALA A 449 6.69 -14.69 -10.64
N GLU A 450 7.79 -15.45 -10.73
CA GLU A 450 8.68 -15.68 -9.60
C GLU A 450 9.43 -14.40 -9.23
N ARG A 451 9.36 -14.00 -7.96
CA ARG A 451 10.02 -12.80 -7.44
C ARG A 451 11.54 -12.99 -7.35
N VAL A 452 12.30 -11.93 -7.63
CA VAL A 452 13.74 -11.91 -7.34
C VAL A 452 13.99 -11.82 -5.82
N GLY A 453 14.72 -12.79 -5.28
CA GLY A 453 15.07 -12.89 -3.87
C GLY A 453 16.35 -12.13 -3.48
N PRO A 454 16.57 -11.89 -2.17
CA PRO A 454 17.77 -11.19 -1.69
C PRO A 454 19.09 -11.88 -2.07
N SER A 455 19.14 -13.21 -2.06
CA SER A 455 20.33 -14.00 -2.39
C SER A 455 20.69 -13.99 -3.88
N GLU A 456 19.78 -13.54 -4.73
CA GLU A 456 19.96 -13.50 -6.18
C GLU A 456 20.47 -12.13 -6.67
N VAL A 457 20.51 -11.15 -5.78
CA VAL A 457 21.03 -9.80 -6.04
C VAL A 457 22.47 -9.76 -5.55
N ASN A 458 23.43 -9.54 -6.46
CA ASN A 458 24.83 -9.43 -6.06
C ASN A 458 25.11 -8.05 -5.44
N LEU A 459 25.15 -8.01 -4.10
CA LEU A 459 25.31 -6.79 -3.33
C LEU A 459 26.71 -6.16 -3.39
N PHE A 460 27.72 -6.87 -3.89
CA PHE A 460 29.10 -6.39 -4.01
C PHE A 460 29.21 -5.10 -4.85
N TYR A 461 28.31 -4.93 -5.80
CA TYR A 461 28.27 -3.79 -6.72
C TYR A 461 27.62 -2.54 -6.11
N PHE A 462 27.16 -2.57 -4.86
CA PHE A 462 26.46 -1.46 -4.20
C PHE A 462 27.21 -0.94 -2.99
N ARG A 463 27.19 0.38 -2.84
CA ARG A 463 27.73 1.04 -1.66
C ARG A 463 26.63 1.21 -0.61
N PRO A 464 26.91 0.89 0.67
CA PRO A 464 26.05 1.26 1.77
C PRO A 464 25.84 2.79 1.82
N SER A 465 24.63 3.21 2.17
CA SER A 465 24.30 4.62 2.40
C SER A 465 23.14 4.75 3.37
N ALA A 466 23.13 5.84 4.15
CA ALA A 466 22.05 6.13 5.07
C ALA A 466 20.72 6.31 4.34
N ARG A 467 19.63 5.81 4.95
CA ARG A 467 18.26 6.04 4.49
C ARG A 467 17.84 7.47 4.75
N ALA A 468 17.17 8.08 3.79
CA ALA A 468 16.55 9.39 3.97
C ALA A 468 15.52 9.36 5.11
N THR A 469 15.54 10.39 5.94
CA THR A 469 14.59 10.57 7.04
C THR A 469 13.72 11.80 6.76
N GLN A 470 12.44 11.70 7.08
CA GLN A 470 11.53 12.82 7.02
C GLN A 470 11.58 13.59 8.33
N ALA A 471 11.60 14.93 8.25
CA ALA A 471 11.55 15.76 9.43
C ALA A 471 10.13 15.76 10.02
N HIS A 472 10.06 15.87 11.35
CA HIS A 472 8.81 16.00 12.08
C HIS A 472 8.77 17.36 12.77
N LEU A 473 7.59 17.96 12.89
CA LEU A 473 7.40 19.13 13.73
C LEU A 473 7.77 18.80 15.18
N PRO A 474 8.40 19.74 15.93
CA PRO A 474 8.61 19.59 17.35
C PRO A 474 7.29 19.34 18.09
N ARG A 475 7.34 18.50 19.13
CA ARG A 475 6.16 18.08 19.89
C ARG A 475 5.29 19.25 20.32
N GLU A 476 5.90 20.31 20.85
CA GLU A 476 5.22 21.49 21.39
C GLU A 476 4.36 22.21 20.34
N GLN A 477 4.74 22.10 19.07
CA GLN A 477 4.00 22.64 17.94
C GLN A 477 2.99 21.61 17.41
N ALA A 478 3.43 20.36 17.23
CA ALA A 478 2.62 19.29 16.65
C ALA A 478 1.30 19.05 17.41
N VAL A 479 1.30 19.15 18.74
CA VAL A 479 0.10 18.94 19.57
C VAL A 479 -0.89 20.11 19.56
N ARG A 480 -0.53 21.24 18.92
CA ARG A 480 -1.35 22.47 18.89
C ARG A 480 -1.93 22.78 17.52
N VAL A 481 -1.52 22.04 16.49
CA VAL A 481 -1.92 22.29 15.10
C VAL A 481 -2.58 21.06 14.50
N MET A 482 -3.50 21.32 13.58
CA MET A 482 -4.04 20.31 12.67
C MET A 482 -3.28 20.30 11.33
N ASP A 483 -2.23 21.11 11.20
CA ASP A 483 -1.36 21.13 10.02
C ASP A 483 -0.50 19.85 9.93
N GLU A 484 0.00 19.59 8.73
CA GLU A 484 0.81 18.41 8.43
C GLU A 484 2.06 18.34 9.33
N VAL A 485 2.20 17.26 10.12
CA VAL A 485 3.28 17.15 11.11
C VAL A 485 4.56 16.50 10.58
N VAL A 486 4.47 15.77 9.46
CA VAL A 486 5.61 15.13 8.80
C VAL A 486 5.95 15.96 7.57
N GLN A 487 7.21 16.28 7.33
CA GLN A 487 7.67 17.01 6.14
C GLN A 487 8.09 16.05 5.03
N GLY A 488 7.85 16.44 3.77
CA GLY A 488 8.28 15.70 2.60
C GLY A 488 9.79 15.80 2.36
N LEU A 489 10.35 14.88 1.58
CA LEU A 489 11.69 15.06 1.03
C LEU A 489 11.66 16.11 -0.09
N ASP A 490 12.68 16.95 -0.17
CA ASP A 490 12.89 17.76 -1.37
C ASP A 490 13.32 16.88 -2.55
N ALA A 491 13.26 17.43 -3.77
CA ALA A 491 13.58 16.69 -4.99
C ALA A 491 15.00 16.10 -4.99
N LEU A 492 15.98 16.80 -4.40
CA LEU A 492 17.36 16.32 -4.36
C LEU A 492 17.51 15.16 -3.37
N ALA A 493 16.92 15.27 -2.18
CA ALA A 493 16.90 14.22 -1.17
C ALA A 493 16.15 12.98 -1.69
N ALA A 494 15.02 13.16 -2.37
CA ALA A 494 14.27 12.08 -3.01
C ALA A 494 15.10 11.40 -4.12
N THR A 495 15.80 12.17 -4.95
CA THR A 495 16.72 11.64 -5.99
C THR A 495 17.85 10.83 -5.36
N ARG A 496 18.48 11.34 -4.30
CA ARG A 496 19.55 10.64 -3.56
C ARG A 496 19.05 9.33 -2.94
N GLU A 497 17.85 9.34 -2.39
CA GLU A 497 17.21 8.13 -1.86
C GLU A 497 16.85 7.14 -2.98
N ALA A 498 16.36 7.62 -4.13
CA ALA A 498 16.03 6.77 -5.28
C ALA A 498 17.26 6.09 -5.89
N LEU A 499 18.42 6.76 -5.88
CA LEU A 499 19.71 6.19 -6.28
C LEU A 499 20.16 5.01 -5.38
N ARG A 500 19.52 4.83 -4.21
CA ARG A 500 19.70 3.62 -3.40
C ARG A 500 18.98 2.40 -4.01
N CYS A 501 18.02 2.57 -4.92
CA CYS A 501 17.28 1.45 -5.48
C CYS A 501 18.22 0.44 -6.16
N LEU A 502 18.08 -0.84 -5.78
CA LEU A 502 18.86 -1.92 -6.39
C LEU A 502 18.33 -2.35 -7.77
N THR A 503 17.25 -1.75 -8.29
CA THR A 503 16.64 -2.11 -9.59
C THR A 503 16.58 -3.63 -9.81
N CYS A 504 16.18 -4.37 -8.76
CA CYS A 504 16.26 -5.82 -8.74
C CYS A 504 15.28 -6.45 -9.74
N GLY A 505 15.68 -7.56 -10.34
CA GLY A 505 14.89 -8.34 -11.29
C GLY A 505 14.88 -7.81 -12.72
N THR A 506 15.52 -6.66 -13.00
CA THR A 506 15.56 -6.05 -14.35
C THR A 506 16.99 -5.74 -14.78
N CYS A 507 17.30 -6.03 -16.04
CA CYS A 507 18.60 -5.67 -16.63
C CYS A 507 18.69 -4.15 -16.82
N THR A 508 19.83 -3.56 -16.46
CA THR A 508 20.12 -2.12 -16.64
C THR A 508 21.31 -1.89 -17.57
N GLU A 509 21.60 -2.86 -18.43
CA GLU A 509 22.68 -2.77 -19.43
C GLU A 509 24.06 -2.41 -18.84
N CYS A 510 24.38 -2.94 -17.66
CA CYS A 510 25.65 -2.64 -16.97
C CYS A 510 26.88 -3.37 -17.55
N ASP A 511 26.70 -4.20 -18.58
CA ASP A 511 27.73 -5.01 -19.25
C ASP A 511 28.55 -5.98 -18.40
N ASN A 512 28.30 -6.12 -17.09
CA ASN A 512 29.00 -7.11 -16.25
C ASN A 512 28.97 -8.53 -16.85
N CYS A 513 27.80 -8.96 -17.35
CA CYS A 513 27.66 -10.27 -17.96
C CYS A 513 28.52 -10.46 -19.22
N LEU A 514 28.80 -9.38 -19.95
CA LEU A 514 29.70 -9.35 -21.10
C LEU A 514 31.16 -9.38 -20.64
N VAL A 515 31.51 -8.50 -19.71
CA VAL A 515 32.89 -8.32 -19.20
C VAL A 515 33.41 -9.58 -18.51
N PHE A 516 32.59 -10.22 -17.68
CA PHE A 516 32.99 -11.40 -16.90
C PHE A 516 32.78 -12.73 -17.64
N CYS A 517 32.30 -12.72 -18.89
CA CYS A 517 32.16 -13.95 -19.66
C CYS A 517 33.54 -14.49 -20.06
N PRO A 518 34.00 -15.64 -19.54
CA PRO A 518 35.34 -16.15 -19.83
C PRO A 518 35.49 -16.59 -21.29
N ASP A 519 34.39 -16.94 -21.95
CA ASP A 519 34.37 -17.42 -23.34
C ASP A 519 33.92 -16.34 -24.34
N ALA A 520 33.69 -15.09 -23.89
CA ALA A 520 33.12 -14.00 -24.70
C ALA A 520 31.84 -14.41 -25.46
N ALA A 521 31.03 -15.27 -24.83
CA ALA A 521 29.86 -15.90 -25.41
C ALA A 521 28.54 -15.16 -25.09
N VAL A 522 28.61 -13.96 -24.51
CA VAL A 522 27.44 -13.08 -24.32
C VAL A 522 27.36 -12.10 -25.48
N ARG A 523 26.17 -11.98 -26.07
CA ARG A 523 25.87 -11.05 -27.16
C ARG A 523 24.97 -9.95 -26.62
N HIS A 524 25.31 -8.70 -26.90
CA HIS A 524 24.47 -7.53 -26.64
C HIS A 524 23.91 -7.03 -27.97
N ASP A 525 22.60 -6.86 -28.04
CA ASP A 525 21.94 -6.18 -29.15
C ASP A 525 21.72 -4.73 -28.76
N ALA A 526 22.62 -3.85 -29.19
CA ALA A 526 22.57 -2.41 -28.88
C ALA A 526 21.30 -1.70 -29.38
N ARG A 527 20.50 -2.29 -30.29
CA ARG A 527 19.23 -1.69 -30.72
C ARG A 527 18.09 -1.99 -29.77
N SER A 528 18.07 -3.20 -29.21
CA SER A 528 17.02 -3.64 -28.30
C SER A 528 17.41 -3.56 -26.82
N GLY A 529 18.69 -3.31 -26.53
CA GLY A 529 19.24 -3.36 -25.17
C GLY A 529 19.23 -4.75 -24.55
N THR A 530 19.01 -5.79 -25.37
CA THR A 530 18.86 -7.16 -24.90
C THR A 530 20.18 -7.91 -24.95
N TYR A 531 20.31 -8.90 -24.07
CA TYR A 531 21.45 -9.79 -24.03
C TYR A 531 21.02 -11.22 -24.30
N SER A 532 21.89 -11.99 -24.94
CA SER A 532 21.67 -13.41 -25.21
C SER A 532 22.98 -14.18 -25.15
N ALA A 533 22.89 -15.49 -24.94
CA ALA A 533 24.04 -16.37 -25.02
C ALA A 533 24.26 -16.85 -26.46
N ASP A 534 25.50 -16.82 -26.93
CA ASP A 534 25.94 -17.60 -28.08
C ASP A 534 25.94 -19.08 -27.70
N THR A 535 24.91 -19.81 -28.14
CA THR A 535 24.72 -21.23 -27.81
C THR A 535 25.78 -22.15 -28.42
N LEU A 536 26.61 -21.67 -29.37
CA LEU A 536 27.74 -22.45 -29.88
C LEU A 536 28.95 -22.41 -28.95
N HIS A 537 29.13 -21.33 -28.18
CA HIS A 537 30.33 -21.09 -27.37
C HIS A 537 30.05 -21.07 -25.87
N CYS A 538 28.81 -20.77 -25.45
CA CYS A 538 28.45 -20.70 -24.04
C CYS A 538 28.49 -22.10 -23.39
N LYS A 539 29.43 -22.29 -22.45
CA LYS A 539 29.56 -23.54 -21.66
C LYS A 539 28.54 -23.69 -20.54
N GLY A 540 27.74 -22.66 -20.27
CA GLY A 540 26.77 -22.71 -19.16
C GLY A 540 27.38 -22.59 -17.77
N CYS A 541 28.56 -21.97 -17.61
CA CYS A 541 29.27 -21.88 -16.33
C CYS A 541 28.58 -21.03 -15.26
N GLY A 542 27.62 -20.18 -15.65
CA GLY A 542 26.86 -19.36 -14.70
C GLY A 542 27.55 -18.10 -14.16
N ILE A 543 28.78 -17.79 -14.57
CA ILE A 543 29.50 -16.60 -14.08
C ILE A 543 28.72 -15.31 -14.36
N CYS A 544 28.12 -15.18 -15.55
CA CYS A 544 27.26 -14.04 -15.86
C CYS A 544 26.06 -13.90 -14.90
N VAL A 545 25.53 -15.01 -14.39
CA VAL A 545 24.45 -15.02 -13.38
C VAL A 545 24.98 -14.54 -12.04
N ALA A 546 26.12 -15.08 -11.59
CA ALA A 546 26.75 -14.68 -10.33
C ALA A 546 27.16 -13.20 -10.32
N GLU A 547 27.67 -12.70 -11.46
CA GLU A 547 28.11 -11.31 -11.62
C GLU A 547 26.97 -10.34 -11.98
N CYS A 548 25.73 -10.83 -12.11
CA CYS A 548 24.57 -9.98 -12.34
C CYS A 548 24.22 -9.22 -11.04
N PRO A 549 24.36 -7.89 -11.00
CA PRO A 549 24.08 -7.13 -9.78
C PRO A 549 22.60 -7.15 -9.38
N ARG A 550 21.72 -7.55 -10.30
CA ARG A 550 20.26 -7.33 -10.21
C ARG A 550 19.46 -8.63 -10.11
N GLY A 551 20.09 -9.79 -10.29
CA GLY A 551 19.37 -11.05 -10.45
C GLY A 551 18.51 -11.12 -11.72
N ALA A 552 18.91 -10.42 -12.78
CA ALA A 552 18.19 -10.36 -14.07
C ALA A 552 18.58 -11.48 -15.05
N ILE A 553 19.38 -12.45 -14.60
CA ILE A 553 19.82 -13.60 -15.38
C ILE A 553 19.60 -14.84 -14.52
N VAL A 554 19.01 -15.88 -15.09
CA VAL A 554 18.81 -17.18 -14.42
C VAL A 554 19.51 -18.28 -15.18
N LEU A 555 19.95 -19.33 -14.48
CA LEU A 555 20.42 -20.57 -15.12
C LEU A 555 19.22 -21.47 -15.36
N ALA A 556 18.81 -21.60 -16.62
CA ALA A 556 17.79 -22.55 -17.03
C ALA A 556 18.44 -23.87 -17.46
N PRO A 557 17.82 -25.03 -17.19
CA PRO A 557 18.25 -26.30 -17.79
C PRO A 557 18.26 -26.18 -19.32
N GLU A 558 19.26 -26.80 -19.96
CA GLU A 558 19.21 -26.98 -21.41
C GLU A 558 18.18 -28.08 -21.72
N GLU A 559 17.16 -27.77 -22.52
CA GLU A 559 16.29 -28.81 -23.08
C GLU A 559 17.17 -29.75 -23.92
N GLN A 560 17.34 -30.99 -23.46
CA GLN A 560 18.05 -32.02 -24.22
C GLN A 560 17.32 -32.18 -25.55
N ARG A 561 18.02 -31.83 -26.64
CA ARG A 561 17.53 -32.06 -28.00
C ARG A 561 17.51 -33.52 -28.35
#